data_AF-A0A5N6JPL5-F1
#
_entry.id   AF-A0A5N6JPL5-F1
#
_cell.length_a   1.000
_cell.length_b   1.000
_cell.length_c   1.000
_cell.angle_alpha   90.00
_cell.angle_beta   90.00
_cell.angle_gamma   90.00
#
_symmetry.space_group_name_H-M   'P 1'
#
loop_
_entity.id
_entity.type
_entity.pdbx_description
1 polymer ?
#
loop_
_entity_poly.entity_id
_entity_poly.type
_entity_poly.pdbx_seq_one_letter_code
_entity_poly.pdbx_strand_id
1 'polypeptide(L)'
;MAQFGFSKAIGQSGMPYYFAEALLLLIGVVCFTKRWPESWMPGSFDLLGNSHQIFHLLVILALALHLVGLLQAFDYNYGRGECRVAVS
;
A
#
# COMPACT_ATOMS: atom_id res chain seq x y z
N MET A 1 -20.06 -20.88 -11.54
CA MET A 1 -19.40 -19.66 -11.04
C MET A 1 -18.71 -20.06 -9.75
N ALA A 2 -17.42 -20.38 -9.82
CA ALA A 2 -16.71 -21.04 -8.72
C ALA A 2 -16.68 -20.12 -7.48
N GLN A 3 -17.38 -20.53 -6.43
CA GLN A 3 -17.23 -19.96 -5.09
C GLN A 3 -15.87 -20.40 -4.53
N PHE A 4 -14.79 -19.76 -4.98
CA PHE A 4 -13.58 -19.77 -4.19
C PHE A 4 -13.91 -19.08 -2.87
N GLY A 5 -13.91 -19.82 -1.76
CA GLY A 5 -14.26 -19.28 -0.45
C GLY A 5 -13.45 -18.01 -0.18
N PHE A 6 -14.12 -16.95 0.28
CA PHE A 6 -13.51 -15.63 0.57
C PHE A 6 -12.19 -15.75 1.33
N SER A 7 -12.08 -16.70 2.27
CA SER A 7 -10.87 -16.98 3.03
C SER A 7 -9.67 -17.41 2.17
N LYS A 8 -9.89 -18.17 1.09
CA LYS A 8 -8.83 -18.55 0.15
C LYS A 8 -8.46 -17.40 -0.79
N ALA A 9 -9.44 -16.62 -1.21
CA ALA A 9 -9.20 -15.43 -2.04
C ALA A 9 -8.32 -14.39 -1.30
N ILE A 10 -8.62 -14.13 -0.02
CA ILE A 10 -7.82 -13.21 0.83
C ILE A 10 -6.37 -13.69 0.98
N GLY A 11 -6.16 -14.99 1.18
CA GLY A 11 -4.82 -15.58 1.29
C GLY A 11 -4.04 -15.59 -0.03
N GLN A 12 -4.74 -15.76 -1.16
CA GLN A 12 -4.16 -15.80 -2.51
C GLN A 12 -3.72 -14.45 -3.04
N SER A 13 -4.45 -13.39 -2.70
CA SER A 13 -4.30 -12.10 -3.37
C SER A 13 -3.50 -11.08 -2.56
N GLY A 14 -2.96 -11.42 -1.39
CA GLY A 14 -2.26 -10.43 -0.55
C GLY A 14 -3.18 -9.28 -0.06
N MET A 15 -4.51 -9.50 -0.01
CA MET A 15 -5.51 -8.50 0.39
C MET A 15 -5.17 -7.60 1.61
N PRO A 16 -4.60 -8.10 2.73
CA PRO A 16 -4.30 -7.24 3.86
C PRO A 16 -3.33 -6.09 3.53
N TYR A 17 -2.39 -6.30 2.61
CA TYR A 17 -1.46 -5.26 2.18
C TYR A 17 -2.15 -4.16 1.38
N TYR A 18 -3.12 -4.52 0.54
CA TYR A 18 -3.94 -3.56 -0.19
C TYR A 18 -4.84 -2.72 0.74
N PHE A 19 -5.36 -3.30 1.82
CA PHE A 19 -6.07 -2.52 2.85
C PHE A 19 -5.15 -1.55 3.59
N ALA A 20 -3.93 -1.98 3.92
CA ALA A 20 -2.92 -1.12 4.53
C ALA A 20 -2.49 0.02 3.60
N GLU A 21 -2.27 -0.27 2.31
CA GLU A 21 -2.02 0.72 1.25
C GLU A 21 -3.16 1.75 1.18
N ALA A 22 -4.41 1.30 1.10
CA ALA A 22 -5.57 2.17 1.02
C ALA A 22 -5.68 3.10 2.25
N LEU A 23 -5.39 2.57 3.44
CA LEU A 23 -5.38 3.36 4.67
C LEU A 23 -4.27 4.43 4.65
N LEU A 24 -3.05 4.08 4.22
CA LEU A 24 -1.95 5.03 4.14
C LEU A 24 -2.20 6.12 3.10
N LEU A 25 -2.77 5.77 1.94
CA LEU A 25 -3.15 6.74 0.93
C LEU A 25 -4.23 7.68 1.45
N LEU A 26 -5.25 7.16 2.14
CA LEU A 26 -6.30 7.98 2.75
C LEU A 26 -5.72 8.95 3.79
N ILE A 27 -4.83 8.46 4.67
CA ILE A 27 -4.12 9.30 5.64
C ILE A 27 -3.30 10.37 4.93
N GLY A 28 -2.55 10.01 3.87
CA GLY A 28 -1.76 10.95 3.07
C GLY A 28 -2.61 12.07 2.48
N VAL A 29 -3.74 11.72 1.84
CA VAL A 29 -4.68 12.68 1.25
C VAL A 29 -5.28 13.59 2.32
N VAL A 30 -5.68 13.03 3.46
CA VAL A 30 -6.23 13.82 4.58
C VAL A 30 -5.17 14.77 5.14
N CYS A 31 -3.94 14.32 5.35
CA CYS A 31 -2.84 15.17 5.83
C CYS A 31 -2.51 16.29 4.83
N PHE A 32 -2.47 15.99 3.53
CA PHE A 32 -2.24 16.96 2.47
C PHE A 32 -3.35 18.02 2.41
N THR A 33 -4.61 17.59 2.41
CA THR A 33 -5.77 18.50 2.34
C THR A 33 -5.94 19.34 3.60
N LYS A 34 -5.67 18.78 4.78
CA LYS A 34 -5.70 19.49 6.07
C LYS A 34 -4.49 20.41 6.30
N ARG A 35 -3.48 20.38 5.42
CA ARG A 35 -2.19 21.08 5.60
C ARG A 35 -1.61 20.85 7.00
N TRP A 36 -1.59 19.59 7.42
CA TRP A 36 -1.01 19.17 8.68
C TRP A 36 0.42 18.70 8.40
N PRO A 37 1.48 19.24 9.04
CA PRO A 37 1.53 19.98 10.32
C PRO A 37 1.72 21.51 10.19
N GLU A 38 1.69 22.07 8.98
CA GLU A 38 1.96 23.49 8.71
C GLU A 38 0.99 24.43 9.47
N SER A 39 -0.23 23.97 9.73
CA SER A 39 -1.25 24.68 10.53
C SER A 39 -1.01 24.64 12.05
N TRP A 40 -0.10 23.79 12.56
CA TRP A 40 0.13 23.61 14.00
C TRP A 40 1.41 24.28 14.52
N MET A 41 2.42 24.47 13.67
CA MET A 41 3.65 25.21 14.02
C MET A 41 4.13 26.05 12.82
N PRO A 42 3.71 27.32 12.71
CA PRO A 42 4.20 28.20 11.67
C PRO A 42 5.69 28.51 11.90
N GLY A 43 6.55 28.16 10.94
CA GLY A 43 7.97 28.57 10.92
C GLY A 43 9.03 27.54 11.32
N SER A 44 8.69 26.26 11.55
CA SER A 44 9.69 25.20 11.84
C SER A 44 9.89 24.16 10.72
N PHE A 45 9.05 24.17 9.68
CA PHE A 45 8.97 23.08 8.70
C PHE A 45 9.41 23.46 7.26
N ASP A 46 10.33 24.42 7.11
CA ASP A 46 10.78 24.89 5.78
C ASP A 46 11.89 24.02 5.15
N LEU A 47 12.60 23.18 5.93
CA LEU A 47 13.70 22.35 5.43
C LEU A 47 13.42 20.82 5.51
N LEU A 48 12.67 20.38 6.53
CA LEU A 48 12.28 18.99 6.78
C LEU A 48 10.86 18.97 7.35
N GLY A 49 9.85 18.48 6.62
CA GLY A 49 8.48 18.29 7.12
C GLY A 49 7.37 19.16 6.51
N ASN A 50 7.57 19.68 5.30
CA ASN A 50 6.47 20.24 4.51
C ASN A 50 5.41 19.13 4.25
N SER A 51 4.12 19.49 4.31
CA SER A 51 2.98 18.58 4.05
C SER A 51 3.15 17.75 2.77
N HIS A 52 3.77 18.32 1.73
CA HIS A 52 4.06 17.62 0.48
C HIS A 52 5.13 16.51 0.63
N GLN A 53 6.17 16.72 1.46
CA GLN A 53 7.17 15.68 1.74
C GLN A 53 6.57 14.53 2.56
N ILE A 54 5.75 14.85 3.56
CA ILE A 54 5.06 13.83 4.37
C ILE A 54 4.09 13.03 3.49
N PHE A 55 3.39 13.70 2.57
CA PHE A 55 2.56 13.05 1.56
C PHE A 55 3.38 12.09 0.69
N HIS A 56 4.52 12.53 0.14
CA HIS A 56 5.40 11.67 -0.65
C HIS A 56 5.93 10.48 0.14
N LEU A 57 6.33 10.65 1.40
CA LEU A 57 6.77 9.55 2.25
C LEU A 57 5.65 8.52 2.49
N LEU A 58 4.42 8.97 2.73
CA LEU A 58 3.26 8.10 2.88
C LEU A 58 2.93 7.34 1.59
N VAL A 59 3.03 8.01 0.43
CA VAL A 59 2.82 7.39 -0.88
C VAL A 59 3.90 6.35 -1.20
N ILE A 60 5.17 6.63 -0.90
CA ILE A 60 6.27 5.67 -1.08
C ILE A 60 6.06 4.44 -0.20
N LEU A 61 5.64 4.62 1.06
CA LEU A 61 5.33 3.51 1.96
C LEU A 61 4.15 2.67 1.45
N ALA A 62 3.09 3.33 0.95
CA ALA A 62 1.95 2.66 0.34
C ALA A 62 2.37 1.84 -0.89
N LEU A 63 3.23 2.38 -1.75
CA LEU A 63 3.79 1.68 -2.92
C LEU A 63 4.65 0.48 -2.50
N ALA A 64 5.44 0.60 -1.44
CA ALA A 64 6.23 -0.50 -0.91
C ALA A 64 5.33 -1.64 -0.40
N LEU A 65 4.24 -1.32 0.30
CA LEU A 65 3.26 -2.31 0.75
C LEU A 65 2.51 -2.95 -0.42
N HIS A 66 2.18 -2.17 -1.45
CA HIS A 66 1.59 -2.68 -2.69
C HIS A 66 2.51 -3.73 -3.33
N LEU A 67 3.81 -3.43 -3.44
CA LEU A 67 4.78 -4.35 -4.00
C LEU A 67 4.92 -5.63 -3.15
N VAL A 68 4.95 -5.51 -1.82
CA VAL A 68 5.00 -6.67 -0.92
C VAL A 68 3.73 -7.53 -1.06
N GLY A 69 2.55 -6.91 -1.13
CA GLY A 69 1.29 -7.60 -1.36
C GLY A 69 1.26 -8.36 -2.69
N LEU A 70 1.78 -7.73 -3.76
CA LEU A 70 1.90 -8.34 -5.08
C LEU A 70 2.88 -9.52 -5.08
N LEU A 71 4.05 -9.37 -4.46
CA LEU A 71 5.05 -10.44 -4.35
C LEU A 71 4.52 -11.60 -3.52
N GLN A 72 3.83 -11.34 -2.41
CA GLN A 72 3.22 -12.40 -1.61
C GLN A 72 2.13 -13.14 -2.40
N ALA A 73 1.30 -12.42 -3.17
CA ALA A 73 0.33 -13.04 -4.06
C ALA A 73 1.03 -13.87 -5.13
N PHE A 74 2.08 -13.33 -5.75
CA PHE A 74 2.89 -14.04 -6.75
C PHE A 74 3.49 -15.32 -6.19
N ASP A 75 4.17 -15.25 -5.04
CA ASP A 75 4.79 -16.39 -4.36
C ASP A 75 3.76 -17.43 -3.94
N TYR A 76 2.58 -17.01 -3.46
CA TYR A 76 1.51 -17.93 -3.14
C TYR A 76 1.01 -18.70 -4.37
N ASN A 77 0.85 -18.01 -5.51
CA ASN A 77 0.36 -18.62 -6.75
C ASN A 77 1.42 -19.48 -7.44
N TYR A 78 2.69 -19.05 -7.43
CA TYR A 78 3.83 -19.81 -7.96
C TYR A 78 4.17 -21.01 -7.08
N GLY A 79 4.23 -20.83 -5.76
CA GLY A 79 4.59 -21.88 -4.80
C GLY A 79 3.55 -23.00 -4.68
N ARG A 80 2.27 -22.73 -5.01
CA ARG A 80 1.22 -23.76 -5.09
C ARG A 80 1.06 -24.40 -6.47
N GLY A 81 1.81 -23.99 -7.49
CA GLY A 81 1.95 -24.71 -8.76
C GLY A 81 0.69 -24.79 -9.63
N GLU A 82 -0.37 -24.02 -9.33
CA GLU A 82 -1.64 -24.06 -10.09
C GLU A 82 -1.51 -23.42 -11.48
N CYS A 83 -0.43 -22.68 -11.76
CA CYS A 83 -0.06 -22.21 -13.09
C CYS A 83 1.44 -22.35 -13.31
N ARG A 84 1.88 -23.45 -13.95
CA ARG A 84 3.18 -23.51 -14.62
C ARG A 84 3.15 -22.49 -15.76
N VAL A 85 3.61 -21.25 -15.52
CA VAL A 85 3.99 -20.39 -16.64
C VAL A 85 5.32 -20.92 -17.16
N ALA A 86 5.27 -21.60 -18.31
CA ALA A 86 6.45 -21.96 -19.06
C ALA A 86 7.13 -20.67 -19.55
N VAL A 87 8.02 -20.12 -18.74
CA VAL A 87 8.96 -19.10 -19.19
C VAL A 87 10.21 -19.86 -19.64
N SER A 88 10.28 -20.08 -20.96
CA SER A 88 11.45 -20.57 -21.69
C SER A 88 12.47 -19.45 -21.89
#